data_AF-S6AQ62-F1
#
_entry.id   AF-S6AQ62-F1
#
_cell.length_a   1.000
_cell.length_b   1.000
_cell.length_c   1.000
_cell.angle_alpha   90.00
_cell.angle_beta   90.00
_cell.angle_gamma   90.00
#
_symmetry.space_group_name_H-M   'P 1'
#
loop_
_entity.id
_entity.type
_entity.pdbx_description
1 polymer ?
#
loop_
_entity_poly.entity_id
_entity_poly.type
_entity_poly.pdbx_seq_one_letter_code
_entity_poly.pdbx_strand_id
1 'polypeptide(L)'
;MNKPTEHNFATHPIVVLELPLTKTTRILHVEQVILKFGARSLDFGAFCYALRSGKPRRFGQSREVVLDSFLRQRPTQILQLTKALSSLITDGGRRMATACGYAQCLKSFLDWADANGLHDCLSGGEATRGAYLEWADYTRERYRRQAITEHTHNMRLHFIGELLEATTGLENIQRGTRKIKKRWNPIGTTEPLAAHDFAHAMALNQALFDGLCDLVLEQRPFPYKLVLPASLGWADNHLWLFPIHRWKLPPHQWGAEREKYKYPCWAYDFASGRLATPDEIAHRYSMGRVRSTRRKVAKKLIARAQAIISAANADEHYWIRRRLGMIAQFESPRLS
;
A
#
# COMPACT_ATOMS: atom_id res chain seq x y z
N MET A 1 1.99 -4.92 43.85
CA MET A 1 1.88 -5.84 42.69
C MET A 1 0.48 -6.45 42.73
N ASN A 2 -0.45 -5.98 41.91
CA ASN A 2 -1.80 -6.56 41.85
C ASN A 2 -1.72 -7.88 41.06
N LYS A 3 -2.27 -8.96 41.62
CA LYS A 3 -2.45 -10.22 40.88
C LYS A 3 -3.22 -9.89 39.58
N PRO A 4 -2.79 -10.40 38.41
CA PRO A 4 -3.58 -10.25 37.20
C PRO A 4 -4.94 -10.90 37.43
N THR A 5 -6.01 -10.12 37.31
CA THR A 5 -7.38 -10.63 37.36
C THR A 5 -7.53 -11.61 36.20
N GLU A 6 -7.71 -12.89 36.49
CA GLU A 6 -7.96 -13.90 35.46
C GLU A 6 -9.34 -13.65 34.85
N HIS A 7 -9.35 -13.16 33.63
CA HIS A 7 -10.57 -12.98 32.86
C HIS A 7 -10.91 -14.28 32.14
N ASN A 8 -12.15 -14.76 32.30
CA ASN A 8 -12.66 -15.91 31.56
C ASN A 8 -13.04 -15.49 30.13
N PHE A 9 -12.13 -15.72 29.18
CA PHE A 9 -12.35 -15.40 27.77
C PHE A 9 -13.07 -16.56 27.06
N ALA A 10 -14.15 -16.24 26.34
CA ALA A 10 -14.96 -17.18 25.58
C ALA A 10 -15.20 -16.68 24.14
N THR A 11 -15.50 -17.60 23.23
CA THR A 11 -15.95 -17.25 21.87
C THR A 11 -17.41 -16.81 21.87
N HIS A 12 -17.77 -15.90 20.97
CA HIS A 12 -19.15 -15.50 20.71
C HIS A 12 -19.62 -16.01 19.33
N PRO A 13 -20.94 -16.17 19.09
CA PRO A 13 -21.48 -16.59 17.79
C PRO A 13 -21.11 -15.61 16.67
N ILE A 14 -20.91 -16.10 15.44
CA ILE A 14 -20.47 -15.26 14.33
C ILE A 14 -21.28 -15.43 13.05
N VAL A 15 -21.41 -14.31 12.32
CA VAL A 15 -21.92 -14.20 10.96
C VAL A 15 -20.95 -13.36 10.15
N VAL A 16 -20.51 -13.86 8.99
CA VAL A 16 -19.59 -13.13 8.11
C VAL A 16 -20.38 -12.31 7.09
N LEU A 17 -20.12 -11.02 7.04
CA LEU A 17 -20.68 -10.10 6.04
C LEU A 17 -19.56 -9.51 5.18
N GLU A 18 -19.74 -9.52 3.87
CA GLU A 18 -18.79 -8.92 2.93
C GLU A 18 -19.21 -7.48 2.62
N LEU A 19 -18.25 -6.56 2.61
CA LEU A 19 -18.47 -5.18 2.21
C LEU A 19 -18.29 -5.01 0.68
N PRO A 20 -18.97 -4.02 0.05
CA PRO A 20 -19.98 -3.16 0.65
C PRO A 20 -21.28 -3.92 0.94
N LEU A 21 -22.02 -3.46 1.95
CA LEU A 21 -23.34 -4.02 2.26
C LEU A 21 -24.31 -3.75 1.11
N THR A 22 -25.16 -4.73 0.80
CA THR A 22 -26.25 -4.51 -0.16
C THR A 22 -27.37 -3.69 0.49
N LYS A 23 -28.16 -2.97 -0.31
CA LYS A 23 -29.30 -2.17 0.18
C LYS A 23 -30.33 -2.99 0.96
N THR A 24 -30.39 -4.31 0.74
CA THR A 24 -31.31 -5.23 1.40
C THR A 24 -30.74 -5.89 2.65
N THR A 25 -29.46 -5.66 2.97
CA THR A 25 -28.82 -6.29 4.13
C THR A 25 -29.41 -5.75 5.43
N ARG A 26 -30.06 -6.62 6.21
CA ARG A 26 -30.54 -6.33 7.56
C ARG A 26 -29.63 -7.00 8.59
N ILE A 27 -29.00 -6.19 9.44
CA ILE A 27 -28.13 -6.67 10.52
C ILE A 27 -28.91 -6.57 11.82
N LEU A 28 -29.33 -7.72 12.38
CA LEU A 28 -30.07 -7.80 13.63
C LEU A 28 -29.15 -8.00 14.84
N HIS A 29 -28.10 -8.80 14.67
CA HIS A 29 -27.15 -9.17 15.72
C HIS A 29 -25.74 -8.71 15.34
N VAL A 30 -25.47 -7.41 15.48
CA VAL A 30 -24.18 -6.83 15.10
C VAL A 30 -23.04 -7.34 15.97
N GLU A 31 -23.34 -7.73 17.21
CA GLU A 31 -22.43 -8.39 18.15
C GLU A 31 -21.88 -9.72 17.62
N GLN A 32 -22.48 -10.28 16.57
CA GLN A 32 -22.04 -11.50 15.90
C GLN A 32 -21.29 -11.21 14.59
N VAL A 33 -21.16 -9.96 14.15
CA VAL A 33 -20.70 -9.66 12.78
C VAL A 33 -19.17 -9.67 12.64
N ILE A 34 -18.68 -10.48 11.71
CA ILE A 34 -17.34 -10.35 11.13
C ILE A 34 -17.47 -9.63 9.78
N LEU A 35 -16.80 -8.50 9.63
CA LEU A 35 -16.72 -7.77 8.36
C LEU A 35 -15.55 -8.27 7.52
N LYS A 36 -15.82 -8.59 6.25
CA LYS A 36 -14.85 -9.04 5.26
C LYS A 36 -14.60 -7.93 4.22
N PHE A 37 -13.30 -7.64 4.01
CA PHE A 37 -12.75 -6.64 3.09
C PHE A 37 -11.88 -7.38 2.06
N GLY A 38 -12.52 -8.05 1.09
CA GLY A 38 -11.85 -8.96 0.17
C GLY A 38 -11.14 -10.10 0.93
N ALA A 39 -9.81 -10.19 0.83
CA ALA A 39 -9.02 -11.24 1.48
C ALA A 39 -8.81 -11.03 3.00
N ARG A 40 -9.25 -9.91 3.57
CA ARG A 40 -9.07 -9.58 5.00
C ARG A 40 -10.40 -9.62 5.74
N SER A 41 -10.38 -9.91 7.03
CA SER A 41 -11.58 -9.83 7.87
C SER A 41 -11.28 -9.31 9.28
N LEU A 42 -12.24 -8.60 9.86
CA LEU A 42 -12.20 -8.13 11.25
C LEU A 42 -13.50 -8.52 11.95
N ASP A 43 -13.37 -9.02 13.18
CA ASP A 43 -14.53 -9.29 14.05
C ASP A 43 -15.01 -7.96 14.66
N PHE A 44 -16.05 -7.40 14.06
CA PHE A 44 -16.67 -6.14 14.49
C PHE A 44 -17.61 -6.37 15.68
N GLY A 45 -18.25 -7.53 15.73
CA GLY A 45 -19.12 -7.94 16.82
C GLY A 45 -18.41 -7.95 18.17
N ALA A 46 -17.14 -8.38 18.19
CA ALA A 46 -16.30 -8.29 19.39
C ALA A 46 -16.19 -6.88 19.98
N PHE A 47 -16.35 -5.81 19.20
CA PHE A 47 -16.33 -4.43 19.72
C PHE A 47 -17.57 -4.06 20.56
N CYS A 48 -18.56 -4.95 20.65
CA CYS A 48 -19.65 -4.82 21.60
C CYS A 48 -19.26 -5.17 23.05
N TYR A 49 -18.07 -5.71 23.27
CA TYR A 49 -17.57 -6.15 24.58
C TYR A 49 -16.36 -5.32 24.98
N ALA A 50 -16.31 -4.79 26.20
CA ALA A 50 -15.18 -3.99 26.69
C ALA A 50 -13.88 -4.79 26.79
N LEU A 51 -13.96 -6.07 27.17
CA LEU A 51 -12.79 -6.94 27.38
C LEU A 51 -12.66 -7.97 26.26
N ARG A 52 -11.55 -7.88 25.52
CA ARG A 52 -11.25 -8.73 24.35
C ARG A 52 -9.86 -9.33 24.47
N SER A 53 -9.70 -10.58 24.06
CA SER A 53 -8.41 -11.29 24.07
C SER A 53 -7.39 -10.58 23.17
N GLY A 54 -6.15 -10.46 23.65
CA GLY A 54 -5.03 -9.92 22.88
C GLY A 54 -4.42 -10.92 21.89
N LYS A 55 -4.87 -12.18 21.91
CA LYS A 55 -4.33 -13.24 21.06
C LYS A 55 -4.64 -12.98 19.59
N PRO A 56 -3.72 -13.32 18.66
CA PRO A 56 -4.00 -13.30 17.23
C PRO A 56 -5.21 -14.18 16.90
N ARG A 57 -6.18 -13.60 16.19
CA ARG A 57 -7.37 -14.31 15.73
C ARG A 57 -7.04 -15.18 14.52
N ARG A 58 -7.51 -16.42 14.50
CA ARG A 58 -7.47 -17.26 13.30
C ARG A 58 -8.47 -16.74 12.27
N PHE A 59 -8.15 -16.89 10.98
CA PHE A 59 -9.03 -16.43 9.91
C PHE A 59 -10.41 -17.10 10.02
N GLY A 60 -11.48 -16.30 9.89
CA GLY A 60 -12.87 -16.79 9.96
C GLY A 60 -13.40 -17.14 11.36
N GLN A 61 -12.60 -17.04 12.43
CA GLN A 61 -13.05 -17.33 13.80
C GLN A 61 -13.38 -16.04 14.58
N SER A 62 -14.22 -16.12 15.62
CA SER A 62 -14.42 -15.00 16.55
C SER A 62 -13.16 -14.69 17.34
N ARG A 63 -13.03 -13.43 17.73
CA ARG A 63 -12.11 -13.01 18.79
C ARG A 63 -12.75 -13.41 20.13
N GLU A 64 -11.95 -13.98 21.03
CA GLU A 64 -12.43 -14.30 22.37
C GLU A 64 -12.70 -13.01 23.15
N VAL A 65 -13.79 -12.98 23.92
CA VAL A 65 -14.27 -11.84 24.71
C VAL A 65 -14.67 -12.32 26.11
N VAL A 66 -14.75 -11.41 27.08
CA VAL A 66 -15.43 -11.69 28.35
C VAL A 66 -16.91 -11.36 28.15
N LEU A 67 -17.78 -12.37 28.20
CA LEU A 67 -19.20 -12.19 27.86
C LEU A 67 -19.89 -11.15 28.76
N ASP A 68 -19.55 -11.12 30.05
CA ASP A 68 -20.09 -10.15 31.02
C ASP A 68 -19.61 -8.72 30.81
N SER A 69 -18.62 -8.51 29.92
CA SER A 69 -18.14 -7.17 29.55
C SER A 69 -18.94 -6.53 28.41
N PHE A 70 -20.11 -7.10 28.06
CA PHE A 70 -20.98 -6.57 27.03
C PHE A 70 -21.50 -5.17 27.37
N LEU A 71 -21.30 -4.23 26.44
CA LEU A 71 -21.71 -2.84 26.58
C LEU A 71 -23.01 -2.61 25.81
N ARG A 72 -24.11 -2.38 26.54
CA ARG A 72 -25.47 -2.29 25.98
C ARG A 72 -25.65 -1.25 24.88
N GLN A 73 -24.86 -0.18 24.91
CA GLN A 73 -24.87 0.90 23.92
C GLN A 73 -24.10 0.56 22.64
N ARG A 74 -23.10 -0.33 22.70
CA ARG A 74 -22.19 -0.59 21.59
C ARG A 74 -22.87 -1.20 20.36
N PRO A 75 -23.86 -2.11 20.45
CA PRO A 75 -24.50 -2.66 19.25
C PRO A 75 -24.98 -1.58 18.28
N THR A 76 -25.75 -0.60 18.77
CA THR A 76 -26.23 0.51 17.92
C THR A 76 -25.08 1.31 17.30
N GLN A 77 -24.04 1.60 18.10
CA GLN A 77 -22.87 2.37 17.66
C GLN A 77 -22.00 1.62 16.63
N ILE A 78 -21.77 0.32 16.85
CA ILE A 78 -21.01 -0.54 15.93
C ILE A 78 -21.80 -0.76 14.64
N LEU A 79 -23.13 -0.84 14.70
CA LEU A 79 -23.98 -0.88 13.51
C LEU A 79 -23.85 0.39 12.67
N GLN A 80 -23.84 1.57 13.31
CA GLN A 80 -23.61 2.85 12.62
C GLN A 80 -22.23 2.88 11.96
N LEU A 81 -21.17 2.45 12.67
CA LEU A 81 -19.82 2.37 12.11
C LEU A 81 -19.72 1.39 10.93
N THR A 82 -20.41 0.25 11.03
CA THR A 82 -20.48 -0.74 9.95
C THR A 82 -21.12 -0.16 8.70
N LYS A 83 -22.22 0.59 8.85
CA LYS A 83 -22.87 1.32 7.75
C LYS A 83 -21.96 2.41 7.18
N ALA A 84 -21.32 3.21 8.03
CA ALA A 84 -20.39 4.26 7.60
C ALA A 84 -19.22 3.70 6.77
N LEU A 85 -18.63 2.57 7.18
CA LEU A 85 -17.59 1.89 6.40
C LEU A 85 -18.08 1.39 5.04
N SER A 86 -19.32 0.92 4.97
CA SER A 86 -19.95 0.55 3.69
C SER A 86 -20.13 1.76 2.79
N SER A 87 -20.68 2.87 3.32
CA SER A 87 -20.90 4.12 2.58
C SER A 87 -19.60 4.77 2.09
N LEU A 88 -18.48 4.64 2.82
CA LEU A 88 -17.18 5.08 2.31
C LEU A 88 -16.82 4.42 0.97
N ILE A 89 -17.24 3.16 0.76
CA ILE A 89 -16.97 2.42 -0.48
C ILE A 89 -17.98 2.78 -1.56
N THR A 90 -19.28 2.74 -1.23
CA THR A 90 -20.35 2.93 -2.23
C THR A 90 -20.53 4.37 -2.65
N ASP A 91 -20.55 5.29 -1.68
CA ASP A 91 -20.92 6.69 -1.88
C ASP A 91 -19.67 7.56 -1.94
N GLY A 92 -18.65 7.24 -1.12
CA GLY A 92 -17.39 7.95 -1.04
C GLY A 92 -16.33 7.53 -2.08
N GLY A 93 -16.61 6.51 -2.90
CA GLY A 93 -15.69 6.00 -3.93
C GLY A 93 -14.35 5.47 -3.40
N ARG A 94 -14.25 5.17 -2.09
CA ARG A 94 -13.01 4.69 -1.49
C ARG A 94 -12.76 3.24 -1.93
N ARG A 95 -11.49 2.92 -2.18
CA ARG A 95 -11.07 1.53 -2.44
C ARG A 95 -11.34 0.66 -1.20
N MET A 96 -11.68 -0.61 -1.42
CA MET A 96 -11.84 -1.62 -0.36
C MET A 96 -10.64 -1.67 0.61
N ALA A 97 -9.42 -1.56 0.06
CA ALA A 97 -8.19 -1.54 0.85
C ALA A 97 -8.12 -0.33 1.80
N THR A 98 -8.63 0.82 1.37
CA THR A 98 -8.70 2.04 2.19
C THR A 98 -9.71 1.84 3.32
N ALA A 99 -10.92 1.34 3.04
CA ALA A 99 -11.91 1.04 4.07
C ALA A 99 -11.40 0.02 5.11
N CYS A 100 -10.62 -0.98 4.66
CA CYS A 100 -9.92 -1.89 5.58
C CYS A 100 -8.92 -1.15 6.49
N GLY A 101 -8.24 -0.12 5.99
CA GLY A 101 -7.38 0.77 6.79
C GLY A 101 -8.15 1.55 7.86
N TYR A 102 -9.33 2.08 7.53
CA TYR A 102 -10.24 2.70 8.51
C TYR A 102 -10.63 1.72 9.62
N ALA A 103 -11.06 0.51 9.24
CA ALA A 103 -11.45 -0.53 10.18
C ALA A 103 -10.31 -0.95 11.13
N GLN A 104 -9.06 -1.02 10.64
CA GLN A 104 -7.89 -1.33 11.47
C GLN A 104 -7.53 -0.18 12.43
N CYS A 105 -7.70 1.07 12.00
CA CYS A 105 -7.53 2.22 12.89
C CYS A 105 -8.62 2.22 13.97
N LEU A 106 -9.87 1.99 13.59
CA LEU A 106 -11.01 1.88 14.51
C LEU A 106 -10.78 0.79 15.56
N LYS A 107 -10.32 -0.40 15.16
CA LYS A 107 -9.92 -1.46 16.08
C LYS A 107 -8.91 -0.95 17.12
N SER A 108 -7.88 -0.25 16.65
CA SER A 108 -6.81 0.26 17.53
C SER A 108 -7.33 1.32 18.51
N PHE A 109 -8.24 2.18 18.05
CA PHE A 109 -8.89 3.20 18.87
C PHE A 109 -9.78 2.57 19.94
N LEU A 110 -10.66 1.62 19.58
CA LEU A 110 -11.55 0.96 20.53
C LEU A 110 -10.80 0.07 21.54
N ASP A 111 -9.79 -0.67 21.09
CA ASP A 111 -8.91 -1.44 21.99
C ASP A 111 -8.20 -0.52 22.99
N TRP A 112 -7.78 0.68 22.58
CA TRP A 112 -7.20 1.66 23.50
C TRP A 112 -8.24 2.30 24.41
N ALA A 113 -9.38 2.74 23.88
CA ALA A 113 -10.43 3.42 24.65
C ALA A 113 -10.95 2.52 25.77
N ASP A 114 -11.28 1.26 25.46
CA ASP A 114 -11.76 0.32 26.46
C ASP A 114 -10.68 -0.02 27.50
N ALA A 115 -9.41 -0.08 27.12
CA ALA A 115 -8.31 -0.29 28.07
C ALA A 115 -8.08 0.91 29.01
N ASN A 116 -8.61 2.09 28.67
CA ASN A 116 -8.57 3.31 29.50
C ASN A 116 -9.93 3.61 30.15
N GLY A 117 -10.90 2.69 30.09
CA GLY A 117 -12.23 2.87 30.68
C GLY A 117 -13.15 3.83 29.91
N LEU A 118 -12.76 4.27 28.72
CA LEU A 118 -13.51 5.22 27.87
C LEU A 118 -14.57 4.48 27.01
N HIS A 119 -15.47 3.76 27.68
CA HIS A 119 -16.47 2.89 27.01
C HIS A 119 -17.56 3.64 26.26
N ASP A 120 -17.73 4.93 26.55
CA ASP A 120 -18.67 5.86 25.93
C ASP A 120 -18.04 6.67 24.78
N CYS A 121 -16.84 6.30 24.31
CA CYS A 121 -16.12 7.01 23.25
C CYS A 121 -16.87 7.13 21.90
N LEU A 122 -17.98 6.41 21.71
CA LEU A 122 -18.85 6.47 20.51
C LEU A 122 -20.24 7.09 20.78
N SER A 123 -20.47 7.63 21.97
CA SER A 123 -21.79 8.15 22.37
C SER A 123 -22.14 9.51 21.75
N GLY A 124 -21.20 10.15 21.05
CA GLY A 124 -21.32 11.54 20.60
C GLY A 124 -20.96 12.54 21.70
N GLY A 125 -21.25 13.82 21.44
CA GLY A 125 -21.02 14.91 22.38
C GLY A 125 -19.59 15.00 22.94
N GLU A 126 -19.48 15.42 24.20
CA GLU A 126 -18.20 15.61 24.90
C GLU A 126 -17.46 14.30 25.16
N ALA A 127 -18.16 13.18 25.39
CA ALA A 127 -17.52 11.89 25.64
C ALA A 127 -16.68 11.42 24.43
N THR A 128 -17.28 11.46 23.25
CA THR A 128 -16.58 11.11 22.00
C THR A 128 -15.48 12.12 21.68
N ARG A 129 -15.71 13.41 21.90
CA ARG A 129 -14.69 14.44 21.68
C ARG A 129 -13.49 14.29 22.63
N GLY A 130 -13.74 14.08 23.92
CA GLY A 130 -12.71 13.85 24.94
C GLY A 130 -11.86 12.62 24.61
N ALA A 131 -12.51 11.49 24.32
CA ALA A 131 -11.82 10.26 23.92
C ALA A 131 -10.97 10.44 22.65
N TYR A 132 -11.44 11.22 21.67
CA TYR A 132 -10.66 11.52 20.47
C TYR A 132 -9.43 12.37 20.78
N LEU A 133 -9.54 13.38 21.65
CA LEU A 133 -8.40 14.22 22.05
C LEU A 133 -7.35 13.42 22.83
N GLU A 134 -7.77 12.60 23.77
CA GLU A 134 -6.87 11.71 24.52
C GLU A 134 -6.20 10.68 23.58
N TRP A 135 -6.94 10.13 22.61
CA TRP A 135 -6.37 9.25 21.58
C TRP A 135 -5.34 9.98 20.71
N ALA A 136 -5.59 11.25 20.39
CA ALA A 136 -4.67 12.05 19.60
C ALA A 136 -3.36 12.31 20.36
N ASP A 137 -3.43 12.56 21.66
CA ASP A 137 -2.27 12.71 22.53
C ASP A 137 -1.52 11.39 22.72
N TYR A 138 -2.23 10.27 22.93
CA TYR A 138 -1.64 8.94 22.95
C TYR A 138 -0.89 8.62 21.64
N THR A 139 -1.52 8.92 20.49
CA THR A 139 -0.91 8.69 19.18
C THR A 139 0.27 9.63 18.94
N ARG A 140 0.24 10.85 19.47
CA ARG A 140 1.39 11.79 19.44
C ARG A 140 2.56 11.28 20.27
N GLU A 141 2.29 10.76 21.46
CA GLU A 141 3.33 10.21 22.33
C GLU A 141 4.00 8.98 21.71
N ARG A 142 3.22 8.10 21.08
CA ARG A 142 3.79 6.96 20.31
C ARG A 142 4.68 7.40 19.16
N TYR A 143 4.32 8.49 18.48
CA TYR A 143 5.19 9.07 17.46
C TYR A 143 6.48 9.64 18.06
N ARG A 144 6.40 10.37 19.18
CA ARG A 144 7.58 10.91 19.88
C ARG A 144 8.56 9.82 20.30
N ARG A 145 8.04 8.67 20.74
CA ARG A 145 8.82 7.46 21.06
C ARG A 145 9.27 6.66 19.83
N GLN A 146 9.05 7.18 18.62
CA GLN A 146 9.39 6.55 17.34
C GLN A 146 8.74 5.16 17.14
N ALA A 147 7.67 4.84 17.90
CA ALA A 147 6.96 3.57 17.81
C ALA A 147 6.02 3.50 16.59
N ILE A 148 5.74 4.64 15.97
CA ILE A 148 4.97 4.76 14.72
C ILE A 148 5.54 5.88 13.86
N THR A 149 5.32 5.80 12.55
CA THR A 149 5.74 6.84 11.62
C THR A 149 4.78 8.04 11.65
N GLU A 150 5.25 9.18 11.13
CA GLU A 150 4.42 10.37 10.90
C GLU A 150 3.17 10.03 10.06
N HIS A 151 3.36 9.28 8.98
CA HIS A 151 2.25 8.85 8.12
C HIS A 151 1.21 8.07 8.91
N THR A 152 1.65 7.11 9.74
CA THR A 152 0.75 6.32 10.59
C THR A 152 0.04 7.19 11.64
N HIS A 153 0.74 8.17 12.24
CA HIS A 153 0.13 9.12 13.17
C HIS A 153 -1.00 9.93 12.50
N ASN A 154 -0.69 10.61 11.38
CA ASN A 154 -1.64 11.45 10.68
C ASN A 154 -2.83 10.65 10.12
N MET A 155 -2.58 9.44 9.62
CA MET A 155 -3.62 8.53 9.13
C MET A 155 -4.58 8.13 10.26
N ARG A 156 -4.07 7.79 11.45
CA ARG A 156 -4.91 7.44 12.61
C ARG A 156 -5.83 8.57 13.03
N LEU A 157 -5.31 9.80 13.11
CA LEU A 157 -6.13 10.97 13.44
C LEU A 157 -7.23 11.19 12.40
N HIS A 158 -6.86 11.17 11.12
CA HIS A 158 -7.79 11.41 10.03
C HIS A 158 -8.91 10.36 9.97
N PHE A 159 -8.55 9.07 10.01
CA PHE A 159 -9.53 7.99 9.85
C PHE A 159 -10.50 7.90 11.02
N ILE A 160 -10.01 8.06 12.25
CA ILE A 160 -10.89 8.06 13.43
C ILE A 160 -11.75 9.32 13.43
N GLY A 161 -11.19 10.48 13.15
CA GLY A 161 -11.95 11.73 13.11
C GLY A 161 -13.12 11.65 12.13
N GLU A 162 -12.87 11.24 10.89
CA GLU A 162 -13.91 11.11 9.85
C GLU A 162 -14.98 10.08 10.21
N LEU A 163 -14.61 8.93 10.82
CA LEU A 163 -15.60 7.94 11.26
C LEU A 163 -16.47 8.46 12.40
N LEU A 164 -15.87 9.13 13.39
CA LEU A 164 -16.61 9.67 14.53
C LEU A 164 -17.58 10.75 14.07
N GLU A 165 -17.13 11.71 13.25
CA GLU A 165 -18.01 12.73 12.68
C GLU A 165 -19.16 12.11 11.87
N ALA A 166 -18.86 11.13 11.01
CA ALA A 166 -19.88 10.45 10.21
C ALA A 166 -20.89 9.61 11.01
N THR A 167 -20.55 9.16 12.21
CA THR A 167 -21.41 8.25 13.00
C THR A 167 -22.11 8.92 14.16
N THR A 168 -21.54 9.98 14.72
CA THR A 168 -22.12 10.71 15.85
C THR A 168 -22.70 12.06 15.46
N GLY A 169 -22.52 12.51 14.21
CA GLY A 169 -22.95 13.84 13.75
C GLY A 169 -22.18 15.00 14.38
N LEU A 170 -21.06 14.71 15.04
CA LEU A 170 -20.17 15.76 15.55
C LEU A 170 -19.48 16.45 14.38
N GLU A 171 -19.28 17.74 14.50
CA GLU A 171 -18.51 18.52 13.53
C GLU A 171 -17.19 18.97 14.15
N ASN A 172 -16.14 19.00 13.32
CA ASN A 172 -14.83 19.53 13.69
C ASN A 172 -14.22 18.83 14.91
N ILE A 173 -14.37 17.51 15.04
CA ILE A 173 -13.80 16.74 16.16
C ILE A 173 -12.28 16.85 16.19
N GLN A 174 -11.68 17.12 15.02
CA GLN A 174 -10.24 17.33 14.87
C GLN A 174 -9.74 18.65 15.48
N ARG A 175 -10.63 19.60 15.83
CA ARG A 175 -10.27 20.90 16.39
C ARG A 175 -9.54 20.74 17.73
N GLY A 176 -8.32 21.25 17.79
CA GLY A 176 -7.42 21.12 18.94
C GLY A 176 -6.34 20.05 18.75
N THR A 177 -6.45 19.22 17.71
CA THR A 177 -5.38 18.29 17.34
C THR A 177 -4.46 18.89 16.28
N ARG A 178 -3.16 18.60 16.38
CA ARG A 178 -2.18 19.00 15.37
C ARG A 178 -1.68 17.75 14.65
N LYS A 179 -1.91 17.71 13.33
CA LYS A 179 -1.19 16.79 12.44
C LYS A 179 0.30 17.12 12.49
N ILE A 180 1.13 16.09 12.47
CA ILE A 180 2.56 16.29 12.34
C ILE A 180 2.78 16.69 10.89
N LYS A 181 3.22 17.92 10.68
CA LYS A 181 3.65 18.34 9.36
C LYS A 181 4.83 17.46 8.99
N LYS A 182 4.78 16.88 7.79
CA LYS A 182 5.96 16.31 7.19
C LYS A 182 7.05 17.36 7.29
N ARG A 183 8.11 17.05 8.05
CA ARG A 183 9.38 17.68 7.77
C ARG A 183 9.70 17.17 6.38
N TRP A 184 9.31 17.97 5.39
CA TRP A 184 10.00 17.99 4.14
C TRP A 184 11.45 18.15 4.58
N ASN A 185 12.25 17.07 4.54
CA ASN A 185 13.67 17.26 4.36
C ASN A 185 13.72 17.99 3.03
N PRO A 186 14.03 19.29 3.03
CA PRO A 186 14.39 19.91 1.79
C PRO A 186 15.68 19.18 1.43
N ILE A 187 15.67 18.40 0.36
CA ILE A 187 16.88 18.37 -0.45
C ILE A 187 16.94 19.78 -1.02
N GLY A 188 17.44 20.72 -0.21
CA GLY A 188 17.29 22.16 -0.40
C GLY A 188 15.84 22.61 -0.58
N THR A 189 15.59 23.90 -0.44
CA THR A 189 14.85 24.57 -1.51
C THR A 189 15.35 24.01 -2.85
N THR A 190 14.46 23.67 -3.79
CA THR A 190 14.88 23.51 -5.17
C THR A 190 15.35 24.90 -5.62
N GLU A 191 16.59 25.23 -5.31
CA GLU A 191 17.31 26.22 -6.08
C GLU A 191 17.11 25.79 -7.53
N PRO A 192 16.68 26.68 -8.43
CA PRO A 192 16.64 26.35 -9.83
C PRO A 192 17.99 25.72 -10.16
N LEU A 193 17.95 24.51 -10.72
CA LEU A 193 19.15 23.84 -11.18
C LEU A 193 19.99 24.88 -11.91
N ALA A 194 21.29 24.93 -11.63
CA ALA A 194 22.19 25.78 -12.40
C ALA A 194 21.88 25.57 -13.89
N ALA A 195 21.89 26.63 -14.70
CA ALA A 195 21.34 26.58 -16.07
C ALA A 195 21.86 25.38 -16.89
N HIS A 196 23.10 24.98 -16.64
CA HIS A 196 23.72 23.76 -17.15
C HIS A 196 22.97 22.47 -16.73
N ASP A 197 22.72 22.26 -15.44
CA ASP A 197 22.03 21.07 -14.93
C ASP A 197 20.56 21.02 -15.36
N PHE A 198 19.92 22.19 -15.51
CA PHE A 198 18.58 22.30 -16.09
C PHE A 198 18.56 21.86 -17.56
N ALA A 199 19.52 22.34 -18.37
CA ALA A 199 19.65 21.94 -19.76
C ALA A 199 19.91 20.43 -19.90
N HIS A 200 20.72 19.84 -19.01
CA HIS A 200 20.96 18.39 -18.97
C HIS A 200 19.69 17.61 -18.63
N ALA A 201 18.92 18.04 -17.63
CA ALA A 201 17.66 17.42 -17.25
C ALA A 201 16.63 17.52 -18.39
N MET A 202 16.51 18.68 -19.04
CA MET A 202 15.63 18.87 -20.20
C MET A 202 16.03 17.97 -21.37
N ALA A 203 17.31 17.92 -21.73
CA ALA A 203 17.79 17.05 -22.81
C ALA A 203 17.50 15.58 -22.53
N LEU A 204 17.65 15.14 -21.28
CA LEU A 204 17.33 13.78 -20.86
C LEU A 204 15.82 13.50 -20.97
N ASN A 205 14.99 14.39 -20.43
CA ASN A 205 13.53 14.24 -20.45
C ASN A 205 12.99 14.24 -21.88
N GLN A 206 13.51 15.12 -22.74
CA GLN A 206 13.17 15.16 -24.16
C GLN A 206 13.55 13.84 -24.86
N ALA A 207 14.77 13.34 -24.66
CA ALA A 207 15.19 12.06 -25.25
C ALA A 207 14.34 10.88 -24.75
N LEU A 208 13.97 10.86 -23.47
CA LEU A 208 13.04 9.88 -22.92
C LEU A 208 11.65 10.00 -23.56
N PHE A 209 11.12 11.21 -23.67
CA PHE A 209 9.82 11.46 -24.28
C PHE A 209 9.80 11.00 -25.73
N ASP A 210 10.71 11.50 -26.56
CA ASP A 210 10.76 11.21 -28.00
C ASP A 210 10.95 9.74 -28.27
N GLY A 211 11.89 9.08 -27.59
CA GLY A 211 12.16 7.68 -27.85
C GLY A 211 11.09 6.74 -27.29
N LEU A 212 10.38 7.11 -26.21
CA LEU A 212 9.21 6.34 -25.77
C LEU A 212 8.01 6.57 -26.70
N CYS A 213 7.85 7.77 -27.25
CA CYS A 213 6.85 8.04 -28.28
C CYS A 213 7.15 7.26 -29.56
N ASP A 214 8.38 7.25 -30.08
CA ASP A 214 8.77 6.42 -31.24
C ASP A 214 8.51 4.94 -30.96
N LEU A 215 8.89 4.43 -29.77
CA LEU A 215 8.61 3.04 -29.41
C LEU A 215 7.11 2.68 -29.46
N VAL A 216 6.23 3.57 -28.98
CA VAL A 216 4.81 3.28 -28.81
C VAL A 216 4.01 3.61 -30.07
N LEU A 217 4.23 4.79 -30.66
CA LEU A 217 3.49 5.28 -31.83
C LEU A 217 3.94 4.59 -33.11
N GLU A 218 5.25 4.41 -33.30
CA GLU A 218 5.81 3.69 -34.47
C GLU A 218 5.92 2.17 -34.22
N GLN A 219 5.36 1.69 -33.11
CA GLN A 219 5.25 0.27 -32.77
C GLN A 219 6.59 -0.49 -32.83
N ARG A 220 7.70 0.18 -32.51
CA ARG A 220 9.04 -0.42 -32.61
C ARG A 220 9.14 -1.71 -31.78
N PRO A 221 9.89 -2.71 -32.23
CA PRO A 221 10.00 -3.98 -31.51
C PRO A 221 10.89 -3.83 -30.27
N PHE A 222 10.58 -4.63 -29.25
CA PHE A 222 11.49 -4.93 -28.16
C PHE A 222 12.50 -6.02 -28.54
N PRO A 223 13.73 -6.00 -27.99
CA PRO A 223 14.30 -4.94 -27.16
C PRO A 223 14.53 -3.66 -27.97
N TYR A 224 14.17 -2.51 -27.41
CA TYR A 224 14.25 -1.23 -28.12
C TYR A 224 15.46 -0.42 -27.64
N LYS A 225 16.23 0.12 -28.59
CA LYS A 225 17.41 0.94 -28.29
C LYS A 225 17.01 2.40 -28.13
N LEU A 226 16.88 2.86 -26.89
CA LEU A 226 16.58 4.25 -26.59
C LEU A 226 17.87 5.07 -26.59
N VAL A 227 18.01 5.98 -27.55
CA VAL A 227 19.14 6.93 -27.58
C VAL A 227 18.97 7.98 -26.48
N LEU A 228 20.05 8.30 -25.79
CA LEU A 228 20.10 9.29 -24.72
C LEU A 228 21.16 10.35 -25.01
N PRO A 229 21.13 11.51 -24.33
CA PRO A 229 22.13 12.55 -24.51
C PRO A 229 23.53 12.09 -24.09
N ALA A 230 24.54 12.51 -24.85
CA ALA A 230 25.96 12.27 -24.54
C ALA A 230 26.40 12.86 -23.20
N SER A 231 25.65 13.84 -22.71
CA SER A 231 25.88 14.53 -21.45
C SER A 231 25.76 13.65 -20.20
N LEU A 232 25.28 12.41 -20.34
CA LEU A 232 25.27 11.41 -19.27
C LEU A 232 26.65 10.81 -18.97
N GLY A 233 27.63 11.01 -19.86
CA GLY A 233 28.99 10.52 -19.68
C GLY A 233 29.10 8.99 -19.66
N TRP A 234 28.15 8.29 -20.29
CA TRP A 234 28.21 6.84 -20.43
C TRP A 234 29.05 6.47 -21.64
N ALA A 235 29.69 5.30 -21.60
CA ALA A 235 30.47 4.79 -22.73
C ALA A 235 29.60 4.67 -23.99
N ASP A 236 28.35 4.24 -23.80
CA ASP A 236 27.32 4.22 -24.83
C ASP A 236 26.14 5.11 -24.42
N ASN A 237 25.74 6.01 -25.33
CA ASN A 237 24.66 6.98 -25.10
C ASN A 237 23.28 6.37 -25.39
N HIS A 238 23.00 5.18 -24.84
CA HIS A 238 21.71 4.51 -25.01
C HIS A 238 21.32 3.64 -23.81
N LEU A 239 20.04 3.27 -23.77
CA LEU A 239 19.52 2.19 -22.94
C LEU A 239 18.74 1.20 -23.78
N TRP A 240 18.87 -0.08 -23.42
CA TRP A 240 17.99 -1.10 -23.94
C TRP A 240 16.73 -1.21 -23.09
N LEU A 241 15.59 -1.14 -23.76
CA LEU A 241 14.28 -1.27 -23.15
C LEU A 241 13.73 -2.67 -23.36
N PHE A 242 13.17 -3.26 -22.31
CA PHE A 242 12.54 -4.58 -22.35
C PHE A 242 11.08 -4.55 -21.88
N PRO A 243 10.23 -5.49 -22.36
CA PRO A 243 8.81 -5.50 -22.06
C PRO A 243 8.51 -6.14 -20.69
N ILE A 244 9.12 -5.60 -19.63
CA ILE A 244 8.98 -6.06 -18.24
C ILE A 244 8.78 -4.88 -17.29
N HIS A 245 8.37 -5.16 -16.05
CA HIS A 245 8.16 -4.10 -15.05
C HIS A 245 9.39 -3.20 -14.83
N ARG A 246 10.59 -3.79 -14.84
CA ARG A 246 11.88 -3.09 -14.87
C ARG A 246 12.32 -2.92 -16.32
N TRP A 247 11.70 -1.97 -17.00
CA TRP A 247 11.84 -1.78 -18.43
C TRP A 247 13.21 -1.22 -18.86
N LYS A 248 13.97 -0.61 -17.94
CA LYS A 248 15.34 -0.10 -18.15
C LYS A 248 16.26 -0.43 -16.96
N LEU A 249 17.56 -0.48 -17.20
CA LEU A 249 18.59 -0.57 -16.15
C LEU A 249 19.87 0.18 -16.58
N PRO A 250 20.21 1.33 -15.97
CA PRO A 250 21.41 2.11 -16.28
C PRO A 250 22.74 1.38 -16.01
N PRO A 251 23.85 1.74 -16.69
CA PRO A 251 25.15 1.10 -16.56
C PRO A 251 25.69 0.99 -15.13
N HIS A 252 25.57 2.06 -14.33
CA HIS A 252 26.03 2.08 -12.94
C HIS A 252 25.24 1.13 -12.01
N GLN A 253 24.10 0.60 -12.47
CA GLN A 253 23.28 -0.38 -11.72
C GLN A 253 23.52 -1.81 -12.18
N TRP A 254 24.48 -2.04 -13.08
CA TRP A 254 24.88 -3.38 -13.49
C TRP A 254 25.76 -4.04 -12.41
N GLY A 255 26.03 -5.35 -12.56
CA GLY A 255 26.90 -6.07 -11.63
C GLY A 255 26.36 -6.18 -10.20
N ALA A 256 27.16 -5.80 -9.21
CA ALA A 256 26.87 -5.98 -7.78
C ALA A 256 25.62 -5.22 -7.31
N GLU A 257 25.36 -4.02 -7.86
CA GLU A 257 24.15 -3.27 -7.51
C GLU A 257 22.87 -4.00 -7.95
N ARG A 258 22.93 -4.72 -9.08
CA ARG A 258 21.83 -5.53 -9.59
C ARG A 258 21.48 -6.69 -8.65
N GLU A 259 22.47 -7.26 -7.96
CA GLU A 259 22.30 -8.38 -7.03
C GLU A 259 21.46 -8.02 -5.81
N LYS A 260 21.46 -6.75 -5.40
CA LYS A 260 20.67 -6.24 -4.26
C LYS A 260 19.15 -6.25 -4.54
N TYR A 261 18.74 -6.36 -5.80
CA TYR A 261 17.31 -6.37 -6.14
C TYR A 261 16.65 -7.71 -5.85
N LYS A 262 15.45 -7.66 -5.25
CA LYS A 262 14.57 -8.83 -5.08
C LYS A 262 14.29 -9.56 -6.40
N TYR A 263 14.21 -8.81 -7.50
CA TYR A 263 14.02 -9.34 -8.85
C TYR A 263 15.05 -8.71 -9.80
N PRO A 264 16.23 -9.34 -9.95
CA PRO A 264 17.33 -8.81 -10.76
C PRO A 264 17.13 -9.03 -12.26
N CYS A 265 16.15 -9.85 -12.67
CA CYS A 265 15.78 -10.05 -14.08
C CYS A 265 16.94 -10.57 -14.95
N TRP A 266 17.79 -11.48 -14.46
CA TRP A 266 19.02 -11.93 -15.14
C TRP A 266 18.85 -12.45 -16.58
N ALA A 267 17.65 -12.92 -16.96
CA ALA A 267 17.37 -13.34 -18.33
C ALA A 267 17.52 -12.21 -19.37
N TYR A 268 17.48 -10.95 -18.95
CA TYR A 268 17.60 -9.77 -19.82
C TYR A 268 18.99 -9.14 -19.68
N ASP A 269 19.71 -9.06 -20.79
CA ASP A 269 20.98 -8.38 -20.88
C ASP A 269 20.75 -6.92 -21.33
N PHE A 270 20.81 -6.02 -20.34
CA PHE A 270 20.63 -4.58 -20.55
C PHE A 270 21.84 -3.90 -21.18
N ALA A 271 23.00 -4.55 -21.22
CA ALA A 271 24.19 -4.00 -21.87
C ALA A 271 24.11 -4.21 -23.38
N SER A 272 23.80 -5.43 -23.81
CA SER A 272 23.82 -5.79 -25.23
C SER A 272 22.43 -5.81 -25.91
N GLY A 273 21.34 -5.65 -25.16
CA GLY A 273 20.00 -5.55 -25.75
C GLY A 273 19.42 -6.87 -26.24
N ARG A 274 19.83 -7.98 -25.61
CA ARG A 274 19.34 -9.32 -25.95
C ARG A 274 18.94 -10.09 -24.69
N LEU A 275 18.44 -11.30 -24.90
CA LEU A 275 18.34 -12.26 -23.81
C LEU A 275 19.71 -12.85 -23.50
N ALA A 276 19.95 -13.11 -22.22
CA ALA A 276 21.13 -13.80 -21.77
C ALA A 276 21.09 -15.28 -22.20
N THR A 277 22.25 -15.92 -22.31
CA THR A 277 22.37 -17.35 -22.55
C THR A 277 22.27 -18.13 -21.24
N PRO A 278 21.89 -19.42 -21.28
CA PRO A 278 21.83 -20.22 -20.07
C PRO A 278 23.16 -20.28 -19.30
N ASP A 279 24.29 -20.24 -20.01
CA ASP A 279 25.62 -20.31 -19.41
C ASP A 279 26.02 -19.00 -18.70
N GLU A 280 25.60 -17.86 -19.24
CA GLU A 280 25.81 -16.54 -18.64
C GLU A 280 25.13 -16.39 -17.28
N ILE A 281 23.99 -17.07 -17.04
CA ILE A 281 23.16 -16.82 -15.86
C ILE A 281 22.95 -18.02 -14.95
N ALA A 282 23.33 -19.24 -15.35
CA ALA A 282 23.09 -20.44 -14.53
C ALA A 282 23.73 -20.33 -13.13
N HIS A 283 24.91 -19.73 -13.02
CA HIS A 283 25.60 -19.57 -11.74
C HIS A 283 24.85 -18.65 -10.74
N ARG A 284 23.95 -17.80 -11.22
CA ARG A 284 23.17 -16.84 -10.42
C ARG A 284 21.98 -17.47 -9.67
N TYR A 285 21.61 -18.72 -10.01
CA TYR A 285 20.48 -19.40 -9.39
C TYR A 285 20.95 -20.44 -8.37
N SER A 286 20.94 -20.07 -7.09
CA SER A 286 21.41 -20.90 -5.97
C SER A 286 20.46 -22.04 -5.57
N MET A 287 19.22 -22.07 -6.08
CA MET A 287 18.19 -23.04 -5.68
C MET A 287 18.42 -24.49 -6.17
N GLY A 288 19.55 -24.79 -6.82
CA GLY A 288 19.94 -26.15 -7.17
C GLY A 288 21.33 -26.47 -6.62
N ARG A 289 21.45 -27.54 -5.81
CA ARG A 289 22.75 -28.10 -5.38
C ARG A 289 23.56 -28.64 -6.57
N VAL A 290 22.91 -28.92 -7.71
CA VAL A 290 23.51 -29.54 -8.90
C VAL A 290 23.48 -28.59 -10.12
N ARG A 291 24.60 -28.52 -10.86
CA ARG A 291 24.80 -27.64 -12.05
C ARG A 291 23.73 -27.82 -13.14
N SER A 292 23.30 -29.06 -13.38
CA SER A 292 22.27 -29.38 -14.38
C SER A 292 20.91 -28.74 -14.05
N THR A 293 20.52 -28.70 -12.77
CA THR A 293 19.28 -28.06 -12.31
C THR A 293 19.33 -26.54 -12.50
N ARG A 294 20.47 -25.90 -12.22
CA ARG A 294 20.63 -24.45 -12.43
C ARG A 294 20.50 -24.07 -13.90
N ARG A 295 21.10 -24.85 -14.79
CA ARG A 295 20.98 -24.65 -16.25
C ARG A 295 19.53 -24.85 -16.73
N LYS A 296 18.79 -25.81 -16.19
CA LYS A 296 17.36 -26.00 -16.50
C LYS A 296 16.52 -24.77 -16.10
N VAL A 297 16.76 -24.21 -14.90
CA VAL A 297 16.08 -22.98 -14.44
C VAL A 297 16.41 -21.79 -15.35
N ALA A 298 17.69 -21.60 -15.68
CA ALA A 298 18.12 -20.55 -16.61
C ALA A 298 17.41 -20.67 -17.96
N LYS A 299 17.41 -21.86 -18.58
CA LYS A 299 16.69 -22.14 -19.84
C LYS A 299 15.21 -21.77 -19.75
N LYS A 300 14.52 -22.17 -18.67
CA LYS A 300 13.09 -21.86 -18.48
C LYS A 300 12.82 -20.37 -18.38
N LEU A 301 13.66 -19.63 -17.66
CA LEU A 301 13.52 -18.18 -17.49
C LEU A 301 13.80 -17.42 -18.79
N ILE A 302 14.79 -17.85 -19.57
CA ILE A 302 15.08 -17.29 -20.90
C ILE A 302 13.93 -17.58 -21.87
N ALA A 303 13.40 -18.82 -21.90
CA ALA A 303 12.24 -19.16 -22.74
C ALA A 303 11.01 -18.32 -22.37
N ARG A 304 10.76 -18.11 -21.08
CA ARG A 304 9.69 -17.20 -20.61
C ARG A 304 9.96 -15.76 -21.05
N ALA A 305 11.19 -15.28 -20.93
CA ALA A 305 11.55 -13.94 -21.36
C ALA A 305 11.35 -13.73 -22.86
N GLN A 306 11.70 -14.73 -23.67
CA GLN A 306 11.45 -14.74 -25.12
C GLN A 306 9.96 -14.69 -25.43
N ALA A 307 9.15 -15.52 -24.77
CA ALA A 307 7.70 -15.50 -24.96
C ALA A 307 7.08 -14.13 -24.60
N ILE A 308 7.57 -13.46 -23.56
CA ILE A 308 7.13 -12.10 -23.20
C ILE A 308 7.52 -11.09 -24.29
N ILE A 309 8.74 -11.15 -24.81
CA ILE A 309 9.17 -10.26 -25.91
C ILE A 309 8.31 -10.50 -27.15
N SER A 310 8.14 -11.76 -27.56
CA SER A 310 7.31 -12.11 -28.71
C SER A 310 5.86 -11.65 -28.54
N ALA A 311 5.26 -11.84 -27.36
CA ALA A 311 3.91 -11.36 -27.07
C ALA A 311 3.82 -9.82 -27.12
N ALA A 312 4.79 -9.11 -26.55
CA ALA A 312 4.82 -7.65 -26.56
C ALA A 312 5.07 -7.04 -27.95
N ASN A 313 5.73 -7.79 -28.84
CA ASN A 313 5.96 -7.38 -30.22
C ASN A 313 4.79 -7.74 -31.14
N ALA A 314 3.98 -8.74 -30.78
CA ALA A 314 2.79 -9.14 -31.53
C ALA A 314 1.53 -8.36 -31.14
N ASP A 315 1.53 -7.69 -29.98
CA ASP A 315 0.40 -6.92 -29.47
C ASP A 315 0.79 -5.44 -29.27
N GLU A 316 0.24 -4.58 -30.12
CA GLU A 316 0.43 -3.12 -30.06
C GLU A 316 -0.12 -2.51 -28.75
N HIS A 317 -1.12 -3.15 -28.16
CA HIS A 317 -1.76 -2.74 -26.91
C HIS A 317 -1.22 -3.47 -25.68
N TYR A 318 -0.09 -4.18 -25.84
CA TYR A 318 0.54 -4.89 -24.74
C TYR A 318 0.75 -3.93 -23.56
N TRP A 319 0.43 -4.41 -22.35
CA TRP A 319 0.33 -3.55 -21.16
C TRP A 319 1.59 -2.73 -20.86
N ILE A 320 2.78 -3.23 -21.24
CA ILE A 320 4.03 -2.45 -21.13
C ILE A 320 4.07 -1.28 -22.09
N ARG A 321 3.63 -1.42 -23.36
CA ARG A 321 3.60 -0.30 -24.32
C ARG A 321 2.72 0.83 -23.81
N ARG A 322 1.52 0.50 -23.33
CA ARG A 322 0.61 1.47 -22.70
C ARG A 322 1.23 2.14 -21.48
N ARG A 323 1.93 1.38 -20.64
CA ARG A 323 2.66 1.93 -19.48
C ARG A 323 3.79 2.86 -19.88
N LEU A 324 4.57 2.51 -20.90
CA LEU A 324 5.66 3.36 -21.40
C LEU A 324 5.13 4.64 -22.04
N GLY A 325 4.01 4.58 -22.76
CA GLY A 325 3.32 5.77 -23.28
C GLY A 325 2.85 6.71 -22.16
N MET A 326 2.31 6.17 -21.06
CA MET A 326 1.99 6.99 -19.88
C MET A 326 3.23 7.61 -19.24
N ILE A 327 4.36 6.90 -19.21
CA ILE A 327 5.63 7.46 -18.70
C ILE A 327 6.09 8.60 -19.59
N ALA A 328 6.05 8.45 -20.92
CA ALA A 328 6.38 9.52 -21.85
C ALA A 328 5.58 10.79 -21.52
N GLN A 329 4.26 10.67 -21.31
CA GLN A 329 3.41 11.81 -20.93
C GLN A 329 3.89 12.54 -19.67
N PHE A 330 4.46 11.83 -18.69
CA PHE A 330 5.01 12.46 -17.48
C PHE A 330 6.38 13.11 -17.69
N GLU A 331 7.19 12.58 -18.61
CA GLU A 331 8.51 13.12 -18.98
C GLU A 331 8.42 14.25 -20.02
N SER A 332 7.22 14.57 -20.50
CA SER A 332 6.99 15.69 -21.43
C SER A 332 7.52 16.99 -20.79
N PRO A 333 8.48 17.67 -21.45
CA PRO A 333 8.98 18.94 -20.95
C PRO A 333 7.84 19.96 -21.00
N ARG A 334 7.31 20.29 -19.82
CA ARG A 334 6.36 21.39 -19.68
C ARG A 334 7.14 22.67 -19.88
N LEU A 335 6.98 23.29 -21.05
CA LEU A 335 7.33 24.69 -21.27
C LEU A 335 6.41 25.51 -20.35
N SER A 336 6.96 26.00 -19.24
CA SER A 336 6.35 27.04 -18.40
C SER A 336 6.97 28.38 -18.75
#